data_AF-A0A920NFY8-F1
#
_entry.id   AF-A0A920NFY8-F1
#
_cell.length_a   1.000
_cell.length_b   1.000
_cell.length_c   1.000
_cell.angle_alpha   90.00
_cell.angle_beta   90.00
_cell.angle_gamma   90.00
#
_symmetry.space_group_name_H-M   'P 1'
#
loop_
_entity.id
_entity.type
_entity.pdbx_description
1 polymer ?
#
loop_
_entity_poly.entity_id
_entity_poly.type
_entity_poly.pdbx_seq_one_letter_code
_entity_poly.pdbx_strand_id
1 'polypeptide(L)' 'MLNILRRRYWYFGISMLVMIPGILAVAMWGLPLAIDFTGGSKLEIKMEGDIDLSTSSFFNDIR' A
#
# COMPACT_ATOMS: atom_id res chain seq x y z
N MET A 1 -28.47 31.67 10.68
CA MET A 1 -26.99 31.50 10.68
C MET A 1 -26.64 30.30 11.55
N LEU A 2 -25.88 29.32 11.05
CA LEU A 2 -25.56 28.10 11.79
C LEU A 2 -24.59 28.40 12.95
N ASN A 3 -25.01 28.14 14.20
CA ASN A 3 -24.22 28.37 15.40
C ASN A 3 -23.19 27.25 15.65
N ILE A 4 -22.33 26.97 14.66
CA ILE A 4 -21.29 25.94 14.76
C ILE A 4 -20.23 26.29 15.82
N LEU A 5 -20.00 27.59 16.03
CA LEU A 5 -19.04 28.11 17.01
C LEU A 5 -19.35 27.68 18.45
N ARG A 6 -20.64 27.51 18.81
CA ARG A 6 -21.05 27.15 20.18
C ARG A 6 -20.57 25.76 20.60
N ARG A 7 -20.40 24.83 19.66
CA ARG A 7 -20.04 23.44 19.93
C ARG A 7 -18.67 23.06 19.36
N ARG A 8 -17.80 24.04 19.09
CA ARG A 8 -16.46 23.80 18.51
C ARG A 8 -15.67 22.71 19.23
N TYR A 9 -15.75 22.68 20.56
CA TYR A 9 -15.04 21.71 21.39
C TYR A 9 -15.56 20.28 21.26
N TRP A 10 -16.85 20.09 20.95
CA TRP A 10 -17.40 18.76 20.66
C TRP A 10 -16.81 18.19 19.37
N TYR A 11 -16.68 19.03 18.34
CA TYR A 11 -16.05 18.63 17.09
C TYR A 11 -14.56 18.33 17.29
N PHE A 12 -13.84 19.17 18.04
CA PHE A 12 -12.44 18.87 18.40
C PHE A 12 -12.28 17.59 19.23
N GLY A 13 -13.19 17.36 20.19
CA GLY A 13 -13.18 16.16 21.02
C GLY A 13 -13.38 14.88 20.19
N ILE A 14 -14.35 14.87 19.28
CA ILE A 14 -14.58 13.74 18.36
C ILE A 14 -13.36 13.56 17.43
N SER A 15 -12.81 14.65 16.89
CA SER A 15 -11.61 14.56 16.06
C SER A 15 -10.43 13.97 16.82
N MET A 16 -10.19 14.38 18.07
CA MET A 16 -9.13 13.81 18.91
C MET A 16 -9.39 12.34 19.25
N LEU A 17 -10.65 11.98 19.53
CA LEU A 17 -11.03 10.59 19.80
C LEU A 17 -10.72 9.66 18.62
N VAL A 18 -10.80 10.14 17.38
CA VAL A 18 -10.42 9.35 16.19
C VAL A 18 -8.92 9.43 15.92
N MET A 19 -8.32 10.62 16.08
CA MET A 19 -6.91 10.87 15.78
C MET A 19 -5.96 10.12 16.73
N ILE A 20 -6.22 10.18 18.04
CA ILE A 20 -5.37 9.58 19.07
C ILE A 20 -5.22 8.06 18.89
N PRO A 21 -6.29 7.24 18.81
CA PRO A 21 -6.14 5.80 18.62
C PRO A 21 -5.52 5.47 17.26
N GLY A 22 -5.77 6.26 16.21
CA GLY A 22 -5.10 6.08 14.91
C GLY A 22 -3.58 6.24 15.01
N ILE A 23 -3.12 7.30 15.68
CA ILE A 23 -1.69 7.54 15.92
C ILE A 23 -1.09 6.47 16.84
N LEU A 24 -1.79 6.12 17.91
CA LEU A 24 -1.33 5.07 18.84
C LEU A 24 -1.23 3.71 18.15
N ALA A 25 -2.17 3.36 17.27
CA ALA A 25 -2.13 2.12 16.52
C ALA A 25 -0.88 2.06 15.61
N VAL A 26 -0.60 3.15 14.88
CA VAL A 26 0.61 3.27 14.05
C VAL A 26 1.88 3.20 14.89
N ALA A 27 1.90 3.85 16.06
CA ALA A 27 3.08 3.85 16.94
C ALA A 27 3.35 2.48 17.60
N MET A 28 2.29 1.73 17.96
CA MET A 28 2.42 0.43 18.63
C MET A 28 2.64 -0.74 17.67
N TRP A 29 1.89 -0.80 16.57
CA TRP A 29 1.99 -1.89 15.60
C TRP A 29 2.97 -1.60 14.46
N GLY A 30 3.37 -0.35 14.30
CA GLY A 30 4.19 0.09 13.17
C GLY A 30 3.41 0.11 11.86
N LEU A 31 4.11 0.45 10.79
CA LEU A 31 3.61 0.39 9.42
C LEU A 31 4.34 -0.73 8.67
N PRO A 32 3.68 -1.48 7.78
CA PRO A 32 4.37 -2.37 6.86
C PRO A 32 5.14 -1.52 5.83
N LEU A 33 6.35 -1.11 6.21
CA LEU A 33 7.20 -0.25 5.39
C LEU A 33 7.52 -0.95 4.07
N ALA A 34 7.27 -0.26 2.96
CA ALA A 34 7.70 -0.70 1.65
C ALA A 34 9.24 -0.68 1.57
N ILE A 35 9.80 -1.41 0.60
CA ILE A 35 11.25 -1.51 0.41
C ILE A 35 11.94 -0.16 0.18
N ASP A 36 11.16 0.86 -0.23
CA ASP A 36 11.62 2.23 -0.44
C ASP A 36 12.06 2.89 0.89
N PHE A 37 11.63 2.36 2.05
CA PHE A 37 11.95 2.85 3.40
C PHE A 37 12.86 1.92 4.21
N THR A 38 12.95 0.63 3.87
CA THR A 38 13.75 -0.35 4.64
C THR A 38 15.13 -0.62 4.07
N GLY A 39 15.43 -0.09 2.87
CA GLY A 39 16.66 -0.39 2.14
C GLY A 39 16.60 -1.79 1.52
N GLY A 40 16.59 -1.85 0.20
CA GLY A 40 16.49 -3.10 -0.55
C GLY A 40 16.61 -2.84 -2.05
N SER A 41 16.57 -3.91 -2.84
CA SER A 41 16.60 -3.82 -4.31
C SER A 41 15.30 -4.39 -4.89
N LYS A 42 14.67 -3.63 -5.78
CA LYS A 42 13.51 -4.05 -6.58
C LYS A 42 14.06 -4.54 -7.92
N LEU A 43 14.11 -5.84 -8.13
CA LEU A 43 14.41 -6.41 -9.44
C LEU A 43 13.09 -6.59 -10.20
N GLU A 44 12.84 -5.71 -11.16
CA GLU A 44 11.67 -5.80 -12.03
C GLU A 44 12.08 -6.44 -13.35
N ILE A 45 11.56 -7.64 -13.62
CA ILE A 45 11.80 -8.37 -14.86
C ILE A 45 10.56 -8.17 -15.74
N LYS A 46 10.71 -7.37 -16.79
CA LYS A 46 9.70 -7.24 -17.83
C LYS A 46 10.03 -8.24 -18.93
N MET A 47 9.17 -9.23 -19.12
CA MET A 47 9.27 -10.12 -20.27
C MET A 47 8.60 -9.44 -21.46
N GLU A 48 9.37 -9.15 -22.50
CA GLU A 48 8.87 -8.58 -23.75
C GLU A 48 9.05 -9.63 -24.84
N GLY A 49 7.93 -10.21 -25.27
CA GLY A 49 7.88 -11.28 -26.26
C GLY A 49 6.59 -12.07 -26.14
N ASP A 50 6.08 -12.54 -27.28
CA ASP A 50 5.03 -13.56 -27.29
C ASP A 50 5.68 -14.87 -26.81
N ILE A 51 5.56 -15.15 -25.52
CA ILE A 51 6.09 -16.38 -24.93
C ILE A 51 5.17 -17.48 -25.44
N ASP A 52 5.53 -18.07 -26.57
CA ASP A 52 4.83 -19.23 -27.10
C ASP A 52 5.13 -20.42 -26.17
N LEU A 53 4.33 -20.53 -25.10
CA LEU A 53 4.34 -21.60 -24.11
C LEU A 53 3.88 -22.94 -24.71
N SER A 54 3.63 -22.99 -26.02
CA SER A 54 3.23 -24.21 -26.72
C SER A 54 4.40 -25.19 -26.78
N THR A 55 4.24 -26.33 -26.09
CA THR A 55 5.20 -27.44 -26.10
C THR A 55 5.53 -27.94 -27.52
N SER A 56 4.70 -27.61 -28.51
CA SER A 56 4.90 -27.91 -29.94
C SER A 56 6.15 -27.29 -30.55
N SER A 57 6.62 -26.12 -30.07
CA SER A 57 7.81 -25.46 -30.61
C SER A 57 9.10 -26.24 -30.29
N PHE A 58 9.18 -26.85 -29.10
CA PHE A 58 10.32 -27.68 -28.66
C PHE A 58 10.50 -28.96 -29.48
N PHE A 59 9.41 -29.60 -29.88
CA PHE A 59 9.49 -30.86 -30.64
C PHE A 59 9.93 -30.64 -32.09
N ASN A 60 9.74 -29.44 -32.64
CA ASN A 60 10.11 -29.12 -34.01
C ASN A 60 11.61 -28.83 -34.17
N ASP A 61 12.30 -28.46 -33.09
CA ASP A 61 13.74 -28.15 -33.08
C ASP A 61 14.63 -29.42 -32.98
N ILE A 62 14.03 -30.58 -32.67
CA ILE A 62 14.72 -31.87 -32.49
C ILE A 62 14.63 -32.76 -33.75
N ARG A 63 13.94 -32.31 -34.81
CA ARG A 63 13.79 -33.04 -36.07
C ARG A 63 14.65 -32.44 -37.18
#